data_AF-A0A2X1BVN6-F1
#
_entry.id   AF-A0A2X1BVN6-F1
#
_cell.length_a   1.000
_cell.length_b   1.000
_cell.length_c   1.000
_cell.angle_alpha   90.00
_cell.angle_beta   90.00
_cell.angle_gamma   90.00
#
_symmetry.space_group_name_H-M   'P 1'
#
loop_
_entity.id
_entity.type
_entity.pdbx_description
1 polymer ?
#
loop_
_entity_poly.entity_id
_entity_poly.type
_entity_poly.pdbx_seq_one_letter_code
_entity_poly.pdbx_strand_id
1 'polypeptide(L)'
;MCVNSDGDYVKTVQNTASLVAKILKDENLTVNDVVQHNFYSGKNCPSKMRSTSAPIPWSSFLKMDDDMKFTNETLKAAVRDYLKQAVDKKLIDKLHLEKFDAGTLTDGDFKGLEINIAQRSK
;
A
#
# COMPACT_ATOMS: atom_id res chain seq x y z
N MET A 1 19.15 1.67 -5.12
CA MET A 1 18.67 0.43 -5.76
C MET A 1 19.71 -0.03 -6.76
N CYS A 2 20.09 -1.30 -6.74
CA CYS A 2 21.08 -1.85 -7.67
C CYS A 2 20.39 -2.32 -8.96
N VAL A 3 21.09 -2.21 -10.08
CA VAL A 3 20.61 -2.63 -11.40
C VAL A 3 21.73 -3.42 -12.10
N ASN A 4 21.88 -4.68 -11.70
CA ASN A 4 22.91 -5.57 -12.22
C ASN A 4 22.31 -6.48 -13.29
N SER A 5 23.10 -6.95 -14.27
CA SER A 5 22.60 -7.78 -15.38
C SER A 5 22.11 -9.16 -14.93
N ASP A 6 22.65 -9.68 -13.84
CA ASP A 6 22.34 -10.95 -13.20
C ASP A 6 21.26 -10.82 -12.09
N GLY A 7 20.88 -9.59 -11.74
CA GLY A 7 19.94 -9.31 -10.66
C GLY A 7 18.48 -9.29 -11.10
N ASP A 8 17.58 -9.73 -10.22
CA ASP A 8 16.15 -9.53 -10.39
C ASP A 8 15.75 -8.10 -10.02
N TYR A 9 15.50 -7.29 -11.04
CA TYR A 9 15.05 -5.91 -10.89
C TYR A 9 13.72 -5.82 -10.15
N VAL A 10 12.74 -6.66 -10.48
CA VAL A 10 11.41 -6.62 -9.87
C VAL A 10 11.52 -6.92 -8.38
N LYS A 11 12.28 -7.96 -8.02
CA LYS A 11 12.51 -8.31 -6.62
C LYS A 11 13.27 -7.22 -5.86
N THR A 12 14.26 -6.59 -6.51
CA THR A 12 15.00 -5.46 -5.92
C THR A 12 14.08 -4.29 -5.60
N VAL A 13 13.15 -3.96 -6.51
CA VAL A 13 12.18 -2.89 -6.31
C VAL A 13 11.19 -3.24 -5.21
N GLN A 14 10.68 -4.47 -5.16
CA GLN A 14 9.80 -4.94 -4.07
C GLN A 14 10.48 -4.86 -2.70
N ASN A 15 11.72 -5.34 -2.58
CA ASN A 15 12.48 -5.25 -1.34
C ASN A 15 12.72 -3.78 -0.93
N THR A 16 12.96 -2.91 -1.93
CA THR A 16 13.11 -1.46 -1.69
C THR A 16 11.79 -0.86 -1.18
N ALA A 17 10.64 -1.25 -1.73
CA ALA A 17 9.34 -0.76 -1.28
C ALA A 17 9.08 -1.15 0.19
N SER A 18 9.32 -2.40 0.56
CA SER A 18 9.20 -2.87 1.95
C SER A 18 10.14 -2.13 2.91
N LEU A 19 11.38 -1.83 2.48
CA LEU A 19 12.30 -1.03 3.27
C LEU A 19 11.80 0.40 3.46
N VAL A 20 11.30 1.04 2.39
CA VAL A 20 10.75 2.39 2.46
C VAL A 20 9.55 2.44 3.39
N ALA A 21 8.60 1.50 3.28
CA ALA A 21 7.44 1.45 4.17
C ALA A 21 7.82 1.28 5.64
N LYS A 22 8.83 0.45 5.92
CA LYS A 22 9.39 0.34 7.27
C LYS A 22 9.95 1.68 7.76
N ILE A 23 10.77 2.37 6.97
CA ILE A 23 11.32 3.68 7.31
C ILE A 23 10.20 4.71 7.55
N LEU A 24 9.19 4.75 6.69
CA LEU A 24 8.05 5.66 6.86
C LEU A 24 7.35 5.43 8.19
N LYS A 25 7.12 4.17 8.56
CA LYS A 25 6.51 3.81 9.85
C LYS A 25 7.40 4.17 11.03
N ASP A 26 8.68 3.81 10.97
CA ASP A 26 9.64 4.00 12.07
C ASP A 26 9.90 5.50 12.33
N GLU A 27 9.86 6.33 11.28
CA GLU A 27 10.13 7.78 11.34
C GLU A 27 8.85 8.66 11.37
N ASN A 28 7.67 8.05 11.43
CA ASN A 28 6.37 8.75 11.39
C ASN A 28 6.22 9.68 10.16
N LEU A 29 6.64 9.19 8.99
CA LEU A 29 6.53 9.85 7.68
C LEU A 29 5.40 9.22 6.85
N THR A 30 5.03 9.89 5.77
CA THR A 30 3.98 9.45 4.84
C THR A 30 4.54 9.17 3.45
N VAL A 31 3.75 8.52 2.58
CA VAL A 31 4.15 8.28 1.18
C VAL A 31 4.48 9.57 0.41
N ASN A 32 3.93 10.72 0.83
CA ASN A 32 4.21 12.02 0.22
C ASN A 32 5.66 12.48 0.47
N ASP A 33 6.30 11.95 1.50
CA ASP A 33 7.69 12.23 1.86
C ASP A 33 8.69 11.39 1.03
N VAL A 34 8.18 10.41 0.25
CA VAL A 34 8.99 9.58 -0.64
C VAL A 34 9.15 10.26 -2.00
N VAL A 35 10.35 10.78 -2.26
CA VAL A 35 10.68 11.47 -3.52
C VAL A 35 11.78 10.77 -4.31
N GLN A 36 11.82 11.03 -5.61
CA GLN A 36 12.89 10.61 -6.50
C GLN A 36 14.11 11.53 -6.37
N HIS A 37 15.31 11.04 -6.68
CA HIS A 37 16.50 11.89 -6.74
C HIS A 37 16.37 13.06 -7.74
N ASN A 38 15.55 12.90 -8.78
CA ASN A 38 15.17 13.99 -9.69
C ASN A 38 14.56 15.20 -8.97
N PHE A 39 13.79 15.00 -7.89
CA PHE A 39 13.17 16.09 -7.14
C PHE A 39 14.22 17.06 -6.59
N TYR A 40 15.33 16.52 -6.07
CA TYR A 40 16.41 17.34 -5.49
C TYR A 40 17.40 17.87 -6.52
N SER A 41 17.70 17.11 -7.57
CA SER A 41 18.84 17.40 -8.47
C SER A 41 18.45 17.74 -9.90
N GLY A 42 17.20 17.54 -10.30
CA GLY A 42 16.75 17.61 -11.70
C GLY A 42 17.26 16.48 -12.60
N LYS A 43 18.18 15.62 -12.13
CA LYS A 43 18.74 14.52 -12.94
C LYS A 43 17.67 13.46 -13.24
N ASN A 44 17.77 12.78 -14.37
CA ASN A 44 16.87 11.67 -14.72
C ASN A 44 17.20 10.41 -13.88
N CYS A 45 16.92 10.46 -12.58
CA CYS A 45 17.21 9.40 -11.62
C CYS A 45 16.06 9.25 -10.61
N PRO A 46 15.56 8.02 -10.35
CA PRO A 46 15.96 6.75 -10.96
C PRO A 46 15.47 6.60 -12.42
N SER A 47 16.40 6.47 -13.37
CA SER A 47 16.09 6.52 -14.81
C SER A 47 15.13 5.42 -15.26
N LYS A 48 15.31 4.19 -14.76
CA LYS A 48 14.43 3.05 -15.07
C LYS A 48 12.99 3.32 -14.64
N MET A 49 12.73 3.76 -13.41
CA MET A 49 11.36 3.98 -12.90
C MET A 49 10.68 5.22 -13.47
N ARG A 50 11.44 6.14 -14.06
CA ARG A 50 10.91 7.35 -14.72
C ARG A 50 10.40 7.09 -16.13
N SER A 51 10.72 5.93 -16.72
CA SER A 51 10.18 5.50 -18.00
C SER A 51 8.78 4.89 -17.81
N THR A 52 7.84 5.22 -18.70
CA THR A 52 6.53 4.56 -18.76
C THR A 52 6.61 3.10 -19.20
N SER A 53 7.72 2.70 -19.83
CA SER A 53 8.00 1.31 -20.23
C SER A 53 8.73 0.50 -19.16
N ALA A 54 8.90 1.05 -17.95
CA ALA A 54 9.54 0.35 -16.84
C ALA A 54 8.70 -0.86 -16.40
N PRO A 55 9.33 -1.97 -15.99
CA PRO A 55 8.60 -3.08 -15.36
C PRO A 55 7.79 -2.62 -14.13
N ILE A 56 8.34 -1.66 -13.38
CA ILE A 56 7.67 -1.00 -12.26
C ILE A 56 7.96 0.50 -12.39
N PRO A 57 7.00 1.30 -12.90
CA PRO A 57 7.13 2.74 -12.93
C PRO A 57 6.99 3.33 -11.52
N TRP A 58 7.45 4.57 -11.33
CA TRP A 58 7.43 5.24 -10.02
C TRP A 58 6.04 5.28 -9.36
N SER A 59 4.98 5.50 -10.14
CA SER A 59 3.60 5.51 -9.65
C SER A 59 3.16 4.15 -9.09
N SER A 60 3.65 3.05 -9.66
CA SER A 60 3.42 1.71 -9.14
C SER A 60 4.27 1.45 -7.91
N PHE A 61 5.53 1.89 -7.90
CA PHE A 61 6.44 1.74 -6.75
C PHE A 61 5.84 2.32 -5.47
N LEU A 62 5.27 3.53 -5.52
CA LEU A 62 4.65 4.18 -4.36
C LEU A 62 3.43 3.44 -3.80
N LYS A 63 2.84 2.51 -4.56
CA LYS A 63 1.65 1.73 -4.15
C LYS A 63 1.98 0.31 -3.71
N MET A 64 3.22 -0.15 -3.87
CA MET A 64 3.59 -1.57 -3.70
C MET A 64 3.42 -2.11 -2.27
N ASP A 65 3.33 -1.24 -1.27
CA ASP A 65 3.16 -1.65 0.12
C ASP A 65 1.92 -1.05 0.79
N ASP A 66 0.97 -0.60 -0.02
CA ASP A 66 -0.32 -0.10 0.47
C ASP A 66 -1.36 -1.24 0.59
N ASP A 67 -1.12 -2.40 -0.02
CA ASP A 67 -2.06 -3.54 0.01
C ASP A 67 -2.18 -4.16 1.41
N MET A 68 -3.41 -4.42 1.86
CA MET A 68 -3.67 -5.16 3.09
C MET A 68 -3.27 -6.63 2.94
N LYS A 69 -2.20 -7.05 3.62
CA LYS A 69 -1.63 -8.41 3.51
C LYS A 69 -1.99 -9.26 4.73
N PHE A 70 -2.48 -10.47 4.47
CA PHE A 70 -2.78 -11.47 5.50
C PHE A 70 -1.85 -12.67 5.37
N THR A 71 -1.20 -13.06 6.46
CA THR A 71 -0.41 -14.31 6.54
C THR A 71 -1.24 -15.50 7.04
N ASN A 72 -2.48 -15.25 7.46
CA ASN A 72 -3.37 -16.24 8.07
C ASN A 72 -4.80 -16.05 7.53
N GLU A 73 -5.36 -17.12 6.94
CA GLU A 73 -6.70 -17.09 6.32
C GLU A 73 -7.83 -16.93 7.34
N THR A 74 -7.67 -17.42 8.57
CA THR A 74 -8.65 -17.23 9.64
C THR A 74 -8.73 -15.75 10.04
N LEU A 75 -7.59 -15.06 10.13
CA LEU A 75 -7.58 -13.61 10.40
C LEU A 75 -8.17 -12.81 9.25
N LYS A 76 -7.89 -13.21 7.99
CA LYS A 76 -8.50 -12.61 6.81
C LYS A 76 -10.03 -12.75 6.83
N ALA A 77 -10.54 -13.94 7.13
CA ALA A 77 -11.97 -14.19 7.26
C ALA A 77 -12.60 -13.37 8.41
N ALA A 78 -11.93 -13.29 9.56
CA ALA A 78 -12.41 -12.50 10.69
C ALA A 78 -12.53 -11.00 10.37
N VAL A 79 -11.54 -10.42 9.66
CA VAL A 79 -11.61 -9.03 9.19
C VAL A 79 -12.77 -8.85 8.20
N ARG A 80 -12.94 -9.80 7.27
CA ARG A 80 -14.05 -9.78 6.32
C ARG A 80 -15.41 -9.78 7.02
N ASP A 81 -15.58 -10.64 8.03
CA ASP A 81 -16.81 -10.75 8.80
C ASP A 81 -17.08 -9.49 9.63
N TYR A 82 -16.04 -8.86 10.17
CA TYR A 82 -16.15 -7.55 10.83
C TYR A 82 -16.66 -6.46 9.87
N LEU A 83 -16.06 -6.35 8.67
CA LEU A 83 -16.51 -5.40 7.65
C LEU A 83 -17.96 -5.68 7.22
N LYS A 84 -18.32 -6.95 7.03
CA LYS A 84 -19.70 -7.35 6.70
C LYS A 84 -20.70 -6.92 7.78
N GLN A 85 -20.39 -7.15 9.06
CA GLN A 85 -21.26 -6.71 10.16
C GLN A 85 -21.43 -5.18 10.19
N ALA A 86 -20.38 -4.43 9.87
CA ALA A 86 -20.45 -2.97 9.79
C ALA A 86 -21.31 -2.51 8.60
N VAL A 87 -21.25 -3.19 7.45
CA VAL A 87 -22.14 -2.95 6.30
C VAL A 87 -23.59 -3.27 6.64
N ASP A 88 -23.85 -4.41 7.28
CA ASP A 88 -25.21 -4.82 7.67
C ASP A 88 -25.85 -3.83 8.65
N LYS A 89 -25.04 -3.27 9.56
CA LYS A 89 -25.44 -2.18 10.47
C LYS A 89 -25.49 -0.80 9.82
N LYS A 90 -25.20 -0.69 8.52
CA LYS A 90 -25.15 0.57 7.75
C LYS A 90 -24.16 1.60 8.31
N LEU A 91 -23.11 1.12 8.99
CA LEU A 91 -22.05 1.97 9.55
C LEU A 91 -21.05 2.39 8.47
N ILE A 92 -20.85 1.55 7.45
CA ILE A 92 -19.96 1.81 6.31
C ILE A 92 -20.66 1.41 5.01
N ASP A 93 -20.17 1.93 3.88
CA ASP A 93 -20.68 1.58 2.56
C ASP A 93 -20.24 0.16 2.13
N LYS A 94 -21.10 -0.53 1.36
CA LYS A 94 -20.82 -1.88 0.85
C LYS A 94 -19.58 -1.92 -0.06
N LEU A 95 -19.23 -0.80 -0.71
CA LEU A 95 -18.03 -0.66 -1.53
C LEU A 95 -16.75 -1.06 -0.79
N HIS A 96 -16.68 -0.86 0.54
CA HIS A 96 -15.51 -1.25 1.32
C HIS A 96 -15.35 -2.77 1.41
N LEU A 97 -16.45 -3.52 1.50
CA LEU A 97 -16.42 -4.98 1.47
C LEU A 97 -16.04 -5.49 0.07
N GLU A 98 -16.53 -4.83 -0.98
CA GLU A 98 -16.17 -5.16 -2.37
C GLU A 98 -14.67 -4.89 -2.64
N LYS A 99 -14.14 -3.77 -2.13
CA LYS A 99 -12.69 -3.48 -2.18
C LYS A 99 -11.86 -4.53 -1.44
N PHE A 100 -12.34 -4.99 -0.28
CA PHE A 100 -11.68 -6.06 0.48
C PHE A 100 -11.64 -7.37 -0.30
N ASP A 101 -12.79 -7.78 -0.85
CA ASP A 101 -12.90 -9.02 -1.65
C ASP A 101 -12.06 -8.93 -2.94
N ALA A 102 -11.93 -7.74 -3.53
CA ALA A 102 -11.06 -7.47 -4.68
C ALA A 102 -9.57 -7.36 -4.33
N GLY A 103 -9.19 -7.36 -3.04
CA GLY A 103 -7.79 -7.20 -2.60
C GLY A 103 -7.24 -5.79 -2.83
N THR A 104 -8.10 -4.78 -2.96
CA THR A 104 -7.73 -3.37 -3.21
C THR A 104 -7.90 -2.48 -1.99
N LEU A 105 -8.37 -3.05 -0.87
CA LEU A 105 -8.43 -2.35 0.41
C LEU A 105 -7.02 -2.26 1.01
N THR A 106 -6.64 -1.06 1.43
CA THR A 106 -5.33 -0.79 2.03
C THR A 106 -5.37 -0.87 3.55
N ASP A 107 -4.21 -1.02 4.20
CA ASP A 107 -4.12 -0.94 5.66
C ASP A 107 -4.59 0.43 6.19
N GLY A 108 -4.35 1.50 5.42
CA GLY A 108 -4.82 2.85 5.71
C GLY A 108 -6.34 2.98 5.63
N ASP A 109 -6.95 2.44 4.57
CA ASP A 109 -8.40 2.37 4.41
C ASP A 109 -9.04 1.63 5.60
N PHE A 110 -8.48 0.47 5.98
CA PHE A 110 -8.99 -0.33 7.09
C PHE A 110 -8.96 0.44 8.43
N LYS A 111 -7.85 1.09 8.77
CA LYS A 111 -7.75 1.92 9.98
C LYS A 111 -8.77 3.07 9.99
N GLY A 112 -8.97 3.71 8.84
CA GLY A 112 -9.98 4.76 8.69
C GLY A 112 -11.41 4.24 8.93
N LEU A 113 -11.71 3.03 8.44
CA LEU A 113 -12.99 2.35 8.68
C LEU A 113 -13.18 2.00 10.15
N GLU A 114 -12.16 1.51 10.85
CA GLU A 114 -12.23 1.23 12.29
C GLU A 114 -12.64 2.47 13.09
N ILE A 115 -12.02 3.63 12.79
CA ILE A 115 -12.35 4.92 13.43
C ILE A 115 -13.82 5.30 13.16
N ASN A 116 -14.26 5.18 11.90
CA ASN A 116 -15.61 5.55 11.49
C ASN A 116 -16.68 4.66 12.15
N ILE A 117 -16.47 3.34 12.15
CA ILE A 117 -17.33 2.35 12.81
C ILE A 117 -17.44 2.63 14.30
N ALA A 118 -16.32 2.91 14.97
CA ALA A 118 -16.29 3.21 16.41
C ALA A 118 -17.05 4.50 16.76
N GLN A 119 -17.03 5.51 15.87
CA GLN A 119 -17.77 6.75 16.05
C GLN A 119 -19.29 6.57 15.84
N ARG A 120 -19.69 5.76 14.85
CA ARG A 120 -21.10 5.54 14.48
C ARG A 120 -21.80 4.46 15.30
N SER A 121 -21.06 3.64 16.05
CA SER A 121 -21.61 2.59 16.92
C SER A 121 -21.97 3.09 18.32
N LYS A 122 -21.80 4.39 18.59
CA LYS A 122 -22.25 5.07 19.81
C LYS A 122 -23.65 5.63 19.62
#